data_AF-A0A414WU27-F1
#
_entry.id   AF-A0A414WU27-F1
#
_cell.length_a   1.000
_cell.length_b   1.000
_cell.length_c   1.000
_cell.angle_alpha   90.00
_cell.angle_beta   90.00
_cell.angle_gamma   90.00
#
_symmetry.space_group_name_H-M   'P 1'
#
loop_
_entity.id
_entity.type
_entity.pdbx_description
1 polymer ?
#
loop_
_entity_poly.entity_id
_entity_poly.type
_entity_poly.pdbx_seq_one_letter_code
_entity_poly.pdbx_strand_id
1 'polypeptide(L)'
;MKRDKLIELFSKYGYKVEEEIDDKFIVFSLQTGMYPAIEIVPYRNDIKEEIEQTKSAYSKCGYAVKISQGTTIAEIEDYLFNGFFHVEMTNKRIIQKYNNYANTLMEIYDKDYTAYQYINIPYSLEYNFEKRNPSIKLIDSILSFMKSDRPSLIIVEAAAGFGKTSTAYELLKSYSTVTENVRPFLMELSKDRTASNFLNLGISFLVPYTKDFGRITQF
;
A
#
# COMPACT_ATOMS: atom_id res chain seq x y z
N MET A 1 -21.46 -16.37 1.09
CA MET A 1 -20.18 -16.05 0.42
C MET A 1 -19.96 -17.01 -0.73
N LYS A 2 -19.58 -16.58 -1.95
CA LYS A 2 -19.35 -17.52 -3.08
C LYS A 2 -17.94 -18.12 -2.95
N ARG A 3 -17.83 -19.46 -2.97
CA ARG A 3 -16.57 -20.19 -2.73
C ARG A 3 -15.48 -19.83 -3.75
N ASP A 4 -15.81 -19.87 -5.04
CA ASP A 4 -14.86 -19.57 -6.13
C ASP A 4 -14.21 -18.19 -5.98
N LYS A 5 -15.01 -17.18 -5.58
CA LYS A 5 -14.51 -15.81 -5.37
C LYS A 5 -13.52 -15.72 -4.21
N LEU A 6 -13.74 -16.53 -3.16
CA LEU A 6 -12.85 -16.57 -2.01
C LEU A 6 -11.51 -17.22 -2.38
N ILE A 7 -11.57 -18.34 -3.11
CA ILE A 7 -10.38 -19.04 -3.60
C ILE A 7 -9.57 -18.12 -4.53
N GLU A 8 -10.24 -17.46 -5.48
CA GLU A 8 -9.61 -16.49 -6.38
C GLU A 8 -8.96 -15.35 -5.57
N LEU A 9 -9.65 -14.81 -4.58
CA LEU A 9 -9.13 -13.75 -3.73
C LEU A 9 -7.87 -14.19 -2.98
N PHE A 10 -7.91 -15.29 -2.24
CA PHE A 10 -6.77 -15.81 -1.48
C PHE A 10 -5.57 -16.14 -2.38
N SER A 11 -5.82 -16.65 -3.59
CA SER A 11 -4.76 -16.93 -4.56
C SER A 11 -3.97 -15.69 -4.98
N LYS A 12 -4.63 -14.52 -5.08
CA LYS A 12 -3.96 -13.23 -5.39
C LYS A 12 -2.96 -12.81 -4.31
N TYR A 13 -3.15 -13.28 -3.07
CA TYR A 13 -2.26 -13.04 -1.94
C TYR A 13 -1.27 -14.19 -1.70
N GLY A 14 -1.16 -15.15 -2.62
CA GLY A 14 -0.18 -16.24 -2.57
C GLY A 14 -0.59 -17.44 -1.71
N TYR A 15 -1.84 -17.49 -1.25
CA TYR A 15 -2.36 -18.65 -0.51
C TYR A 15 -2.77 -19.78 -1.46
N LYS A 16 -2.72 -21.02 -0.94
CA LYS A 16 -3.22 -22.24 -1.59
C LYS A 16 -4.32 -22.87 -0.76
N VAL A 17 -5.23 -23.59 -1.41
CA VAL A 17 -6.23 -24.41 -0.71
C VAL A 17 -5.58 -25.70 -0.26
N GLU A 18 -5.64 -26.01 1.03
CA GLU A 18 -5.19 -27.30 1.58
C GLU A 18 -6.36 -28.26 1.75
N GLU A 19 -7.46 -27.74 2.30
CA GLU A 19 -8.63 -28.54 2.65
C GLU A 19 -9.89 -27.69 2.48
N GLU A 20 -10.93 -28.32 1.95
CA GLU A 20 -12.27 -27.76 1.88
C GLU A 20 -13.22 -28.74 2.56
N ILE A 21 -13.86 -28.29 3.63
CA ILE A 21 -14.91 -29.07 4.30
C ILE A 21 -16.25 -28.49 3.87
N ASP A 22 -16.95 -29.28 3.06
CA ASP A 22 -18.19 -28.88 2.40
C ASP A 22 -19.17 -28.15 3.32
N ASP A 23 -19.62 -26.97 2.88
CA ASP A 23 -20.54 -26.06 3.55
C ASP A 23 -20.12 -25.55 4.94
N LYS A 24 -18.91 -25.88 5.39
CA LYS A 24 -18.39 -25.51 6.72
C LYS A 24 -17.30 -24.45 6.65
N PHE A 25 -16.14 -24.77 6.09
CA PHE A 25 -15.00 -23.85 5.99
C PHE A 25 -13.99 -24.28 4.93
N ILE A 26 -13.15 -23.33 4.50
CA ILE A 26 -11.94 -23.61 3.72
C ILE A 26 -10.71 -23.33 4.56
N VAL A 27 -9.70 -24.19 4.41
CA VAL A 27 -8.36 -24.03 4.97
C VAL A 27 -7.41 -23.60 3.86
N PHE A 28 -6.80 -22.43 4.04
CA PHE A 28 -5.77 -21.91 3.16
C PHE A 28 -4.39 -22.03 3.82
N SER A 29 -3.37 -22.38 3.06
CA SER A 29 -1.98 -22.27 3.49
C SER A 29 -1.26 -21.13 2.80
N LEU A 30 -0.41 -20.46 3.55
CA LEU A 30 0.58 -19.52 3.03
C LEU A 30 1.96 -20.12 3.28
N GLN A 31 2.58 -20.61 2.21
CA GLN A 31 3.90 -21.28 2.25
C GLN A 31 5.06 -20.29 2.00
N THR A 32 4.90 -19.02 2.39
CA THR A 32 5.94 -18.00 2.24
C THR A 32 6.66 -17.77 3.56
N GLY A 33 7.98 -18.00 3.59
CA GLY A 33 8.83 -17.73 4.75
C GLY A 33 9.22 -18.98 5.55
N MET A 34 9.84 -18.78 6.71
CA MET A 34 10.36 -19.85 7.57
C MET A 34 9.27 -20.57 8.37
N TYR A 35 8.15 -19.89 8.64
CA TYR A 35 7.04 -20.41 9.42
C TYR A 35 5.79 -20.46 8.55
N PRO A 36 5.26 -21.65 8.22
CA PRO A 36 4.08 -21.75 7.39
C PRO A 36 2.84 -21.31 8.18
N ALA A 37 1.95 -20.57 7.51
CA ALA A 37 0.71 -20.09 8.12
C ALA A 37 -0.50 -20.79 7.51
N ILE A 38 -1.51 -20.99 8.35
CA ILE A 38 -2.81 -21.54 7.95
C ILE A 38 -3.89 -20.50 8.29
N GLU A 39 -4.80 -20.29 7.35
CA GLU A 39 -5.96 -19.43 7.51
C GLU A 39 -7.23 -20.24 7.29
N ILE A 40 -8.04 -20.37 8.34
CA ILE A 40 -9.33 -21.04 8.31
C ILE A 40 -10.41 -19.98 8.07
N VAL A 41 -11.19 -20.15 7.00
CA VAL A 41 -12.28 -19.23 6.64
C VAL A 41 -13.62 -19.96 6.78
N PRO A 42 -14.36 -19.71 7.88
CA PRO A 42 -15.65 -20.33 8.09
C PRO A 42 -16.75 -19.70 7.24
N TYR A 43 -17.69 -20.53 6.79
CA TYR A 43 -18.91 -20.11 6.11
C TYR A 43 -20.09 -19.91 7.07
N ARG A 44 -20.00 -20.51 8.26
CA ARG A 44 -21.04 -20.49 9.28
C ARG A 44 -20.45 -20.30 10.68
N ASN A 45 -21.25 -19.79 11.59
CA ASN A 45 -20.82 -19.49 12.96
C ASN A 45 -21.15 -20.61 13.98
N ASP A 46 -21.89 -21.64 13.56
CA ASP A 46 -22.38 -22.74 14.40
C ASP A 46 -21.40 -23.93 14.48
N ILE A 47 -20.23 -23.83 13.86
CA ILE A 47 -19.23 -24.90 13.70
C ILE A 47 -17.96 -24.67 14.54
N LYS A 48 -18.08 -23.97 15.68
CA LYS A 48 -16.92 -23.55 16.49
C LYS A 48 -16.03 -24.71 16.96
N GLU A 49 -16.64 -25.83 17.34
CA GLU A 49 -15.92 -27.00 17.84
C GLU A 49 -15.03 -27.61 16.75
N GLU A 50 -15.54 -27.73 15.53
CA GLU A 50 -14.84 -28.30 14.37
C GLU A 50 -13.68 -27.39 13.92
N ILE A 51 -13.88 -26.07 13.98
CA ILE A 51 -12.82 -25.09 13.71
C ILE A 51 -11.70 -25.21 14.75
N GLU A 52 -12.01 -25.32 16.04
CA GLU A 52 -10.99 -25.46 17.09
C GLU A 52 -10.25 -26.80 17.02
N GLN A 53 -10.93 -27.88 16.65
CA GLN A 53 -10.28 -29.17 16.38
C GLN A 53 -9.28 -29.06 15.23
N THR A 54 -9.70 -28.47 14.10
CA THR A 54 -8.86 -28.24 12.92
C THR A 54 -7.67 -27.36 13.25
N LYS A 55 -7.91 -26.25 13.96
CA LYS A 55 -6.88 -25.34 14.44
C LYS A 55 -5.87 -26.04 15.35
N SER A 56 -6.33 -26.89 16.27
CA SER A 56 -5.45 -27.67 17.13
C SER A 56 -4.58 -28.64 16.33
N ALA A 57 -5.15 -29.32 15.33
CA ALA A 57 -4.42 -30.24 14.45
C ALA A 57 -3.27 -29.54 13.70
N TYR A 58 -3.56 -28.43 13.01
CA TYR A 58 -2.53 -27.68 12.29
C TYR A 58 -1.51 -27.04 13.24
N SER A 59 -1.93 -26.54 14.41
CA SER A 59 -1.01 -25.96 15.40
C SER A 59 -0.01 -26.99 15.93
N LYS A 60 -0.44 -28.24 16.16
CA LYS A 60 0.45 -29.35 16.56
C LYS A 60 1.46 -29.72 15.48
N CYS A 61 1.13 -29.49 14.21
CA CYS A 61 2.04 -29.65 13.07
C CYS A 61 2.99 -28.46 12.89
N GLY A 62 2.96 -27.45 13.77
CA GLY A 62 3.88 -26.30 13.75
C GLY A 62 3.42 -25.13 12.89
N TYR A 63 2.18 -25.13 12.40
CA TYR A 63 1.63 -24.01 11.64
C TYR A 63 1.16 -22.87 12.55
N ALA A 64 1.37 -21.63 12.11
CA ALA A 64 0.70 -20.47 12.69
C ALA A 64 -0.75 -20.41 12.16
N VAL A 65 -1.73 -20.77 13.00
CA VAL A 65 -3.14 -20.85 12.58
C VAL A 65 -3.91 -19.59 12.93
N LYS A 66 -4.64 -19.06 11.97
CA LYS A 66 -5.56 -17.93 12.14
C LYS A 66 -6.95 -18.27 11.61
N ILE A 67 -7.97 -17.73 12.27
CA ILE A 67 -9.37 -17.86 11.85
C ILE A 67 -9.80 -16.49 11.33
N SER A 68 -10.24 -16.43 10.08
CA SER A 68 -10.71 -15.18 9.47
C SER A 68 -12.04 -14.74 10.08
N GLN A 69 -12.19 -13.43 10.32
CA GLN A 69 -13.36 -12.84 10.99
C GLN A 69 -14.28 -12.04 10.05
N GLY A 70 -14.16 -12.19 8.73
CA GLY A 70 -14.99 -11.48 7.75
C GLY A 70 -16.29 -12.23 7.40
N THR A 71 -17.40 -11.48 7.28
CA THR A 71 -18.70 -12.01 6.83
C THR A 71 -18.90 -11.84 5.32
N THR A 72 -18.19 -10.89 4.71
CA THR A 72 -18.27 -10.59 3.28
C THR A 72 -16.91 -10.69 2.58
N ILE A 73 -16.92 -10.89 1.26
CA ILE A 73 -15.69 -10.93 0.44
C ILE A 73 -14.92 -9.61 0.56
N ALA A 74 -15.60 -8.47 0.63
CA ALA A 74 -14.97 -7.16 0.75
C ALA A 74 -14.22 -7.00 2.08
N GLU A 75 -14.82 -7.44 3.19
CA GLU A 75 -14.17 -7.42 4.51
C GLU A 75 -12.92 -8.32 4.56
N ILE A 76 -13.01 -9.51 3.95
CA ILE A 76 -11.87 -10.43 3.84
C ILE A 76 -10.77 -9.83 2.97
N GLU A 77 -11.12 -9.17 1.88
CA GLU A 77 -10.16 -8.47 1.02
C GLU A 77 -9.47 -7.31 1.76
N ASP A 78 -10.21 -6.49 2.50
CA ASP A 78 -9.63 -5.43 3.35
C ASP A 78 -8.68 -6.02 4.39
N TYR A 79 -9.07 -7.13 5.01
CA TYR A 79 -8.24 -7.85 5.96
C TYR A 79 -6.93 -8.35 5.32
N LEU A 80 -7.00 -9.04 4.18
CA LEU A 80 -5.84 -9.55 3.45
C LEU A 80 -4.94 -8.41 2.98
N PHE A 81 -5.52 -7.36 2.41
CA PHE A 81 -4.78 -6.16 1.98
C PHE A 81 -4.05 -5.51 3.15
N ASN A 82 -4.73 -5.31 4.28
CA ASN A 82 -4.13 -4.68 5.46
C ASN A 82 -3.00 -5.52 6.06
N GLY A 83 -3.17 -6.84 6.10
CA GLY A 83 -2.17 -7.79 6.56
C GLY A 83 -0.94 -7.81 5.65
N PHE A 84 -1.15 -7.95 4.34
CA PHE A 84 -0.09 -8.06 3.34
C PHE A 84 0.76 -6.79 3.23
N PHE A 85 0.12 -5.61 3.22
CA PHE A 85 0.82 -4.33 3.11
C PHE A 85 1.22 -3.70 4.45
N HIS A 86 0.94 -4.37 5.58
CA HIS A 86 1.22 -3.89 6.94
C HIS A 86 0.80 -2.42 7.14
N VAL A 87 -0.43 -2.10 6.77
CA VAL A 87 -0.87 -0.73 6.48
C VAL A 87 -0.63 0.24 7.63
N GLU A 88 -1.02 -0.14 8.85
CA GLU A 88 -0.83 0.71 10.02
C GLU A 88 0.65 1.01 10.28
N MET A 89 1.50 -0.03 10.18
CA MET A 89 2.94 0.11 10.38
C MET A 89 3.56 0.98 9.27
N THR A 90 3.13 0.79 8.02
CA THR A 90 3.58 1.58 6.88
C THR A 90 3.20 3.05 7.03
N ASN A 91 1.97 3.35 7.46
CA ASN A 91 1.53 4.73 7.72
C ASN A 91 2.33 5.38 8.85
N LYS A 92 2.59 4.67 9.95
CA LYS A 92 3.48 5.14 11.03
C LYS A 92 4.88 5.46 10.52
N ARG A 93 5.45 4.57 9.69
CA ARG A 93 6.78 4.78 9.06
C ARG A 93 6.79 5.99 8.13
N ILE A 94 5.72 6.21 7.36
CA ILE A 94 5.57 7.39 6.49
C ILE A 94 5.59 8.66 7.32
N ILE A 95 4.77 8.74 8.38
CA ILE A 95 4.69 9.91 9.26
C ILE A 95 6.05 10.16 9.92
N GLN A 96 6.70 9.10 10.42
CA GLN A 96 8.03 9.21 11.01
C GLN A 96 9.06 9.73 10.00
N LYS A 97 9.07 9.22 8.76
CA LYS A 97 9.95 9.70 7.69
C LYS A 97 9.72 11.18 7.38
N TYR A 98 8.46 11.61 7.31
CA TYR A 98 8.12 13.02 7.11
C TYR A 98 8.61 13.90 8.27
N ASN A 99 8.34 13.49 9.51
CA ASN A 99 8.76 14.25 10.70
C ASN A 99 10.29 14.36 10.78
N ASN A 100 11.02 13.29 10.47
CA ASN A 100 12.47 13.31 10.41
C ASN A 100 12.97 14.28 9.34
N TYR A 101 12.38 14.24 8.13
CA TYR A 101 12.72 15.18 7.06
C TYR A 101 12.48 16.63 7.48
N ALA A 102 11.32 16.92 8.06
CA ALA A 102 10.97 18.25 8.53
C ALA A 102 11.89 18.72 9.67
N ASN A 103 12.25 17.85 10.62
CA ASN A 103 13.22 18.15 11.67
C ASN A 103 14.57 18.55 11.09
N THR A 104 15.14 17.75 10.17
CA THR A 104 16.43 18.07 9.53
C THR A 104 16.43 19.42 8.83
N LEU A 105 15.31 19.84 8.24
CA LEU A 105 15.19 21.18 7.64
C LEU A 105 15.07 22.30 8.68
N MET A 106 14.36 22.07 9.77
CA MET A 106 14.10 23.07 10.81
C MET A 106 15.24 23.22 11.81
N GLU A 107 16.12 22.22 11.92
CA GLU A 107 17.37 22.27 12.70
C GLU A 107 18.24 23.48 12.30
N ILE A 108 18.26 23.85 11.03
CA ILE A 108 19.01 25.02 10.52
C ILE A 108 18.50 26.34 11.14
N TYR A 109 17.26 26.35 11.62
CA TYR A 109 16.59 27.52 12.19
C TYR A 109 16.36 27.41 13.71
N ASP A 110 17.01 26.45 14.39
CA ASP A 110 16.80 26.14 15.81
C ASP A 110 15.31 25.89 16.16
N LYS A 111 14.59 25.24 15.24
CA LYS A 111 13.17 24.89 15.40
C LYS A 111 12.95 23.39 15.20
N ASP A 112 11.85 22.88 15.73
CA ASP A 112 11.41 21.50 15.47
C ASP A 112 10.50 21.41 14.23
N TYR A 113 10.16 20.18 13.84
CA TYR A 113 9.29 19.88 12.71
C TYR A 113 7.91 20.57 12.75
N THR A 114 7.42 21.01 13.91
CA THR A 114 6.11 21.66 14.02
C THR A 114 6.08 23.04 13.37
N ALA A 115 7.25 23.67 13.22
CA ALA A 115 7.40 24.94 12.50
C ALA A 115 7.48 24.77 10.97
N TYR A 116 7.66 23.54 10.48
CA TYR A 116 7.74 23.28 9.04
C TYR A 116 6.35 23.36 8.39
N GLN A 117 6.26 24.14 7.31
CA GLN A 117 5.08 24.18 6.45
C GLN A 117 5.49 24.04 4.99
N TYR A 118 4.83 23.13 4.27
CA TYR A 118 4.99 23.02 2.83
C TYR A 118 4.45 24.26 2.14
N ILE A 119 5.29 24.88 1.30
CA ILE A 119 4.93 26.03 0.49
C ILE A 119 4.35 25.53 -0.83
N ASN A 120 3.12 25.94 -1.15
CA ASN A 120 2.52 25.57 -2.43
C ASN A 120 3.19 26.35 -3.58
N ILE A 121 3.74 25.62 -4.55
CA ILE A 121 4.52 26.17 -5.65
C ILE A 121 3.61 26.30 -6.89
N PRO A 122 3.64 27.44 -7.61
CA PRO A 122 3.02 27.56 -8.92
C PRO A 122 3.60 26.52 -9.90
N TYR A 123 2.76 25.92 -10.73
CA TYR A 123 3.19 24.92 -11.70
C TYR A 123 2.47 25.12 -13.04
N SER A 124 2.99 24.50 -14.09
CA SER A 124 2.29 24.32 -15.35
C SER A 124 1.87 22.85 -15.47
N LEU A 125 0.66 22.61 -15.99
CA LEU A 125 0.16 21.25 -16.21
C LEU A 125 0.19 20.94 -17.71
N GLU A 126 0.77 19.80 -18.06
CA GLU A 126 0.68 19.21 -19.39
C GLU A 126 0.05 17.82 -19.26
N TYR A 127 -0.96 17.54 -20.08
CA TYR A 127 -1.63 16.25 -20.11
C TYR A 127 -1.85 15.84 -21.56
N ASN A 128 -1.35 14.67 -21.96
CA ASN A 128 -1.36 14.19 -23.34
C ASN A 128 -0.82 15.22 -24.34
N PHE A 129 0.30 15.87 -24.01
CA PHE A 129 0.95 16.92 -24.81
C PHE A 129 0.14 18.21 -24.99
N GLU A 130 -0.93 18.39 -24.20
CA GLU A 130 -1.73 19.61 -24.17
C GLU A 130 -1.48 20.40 -22.89
N LYS A 131 -1.11 21.67 -23.03
CA LYS A 131 -0.97 22.59 -21.90
C LYS A 131 -2.33 22.93 -21.32
N ARG A 132 -2.43 22.86 -20.00
CA ARG A 132 -3.63 23.20 -19.23
C ARG A 132 -3.26 24.18 -18.13
N ASN A 133 -4.20 25.06 -17.82
CA ASN A 133 -4.07 25.94 -16.67
C ASN A 133 -4.47 25.15 -15.41
N PRO A 134 -3.58 25.04 -14.41
CA PRO A 134 -3.95 24.38 -13.17
C PRO A 134 -4.95 25.22 -12.38
N SER A 135 -6.00 24.57 -11.89
CA SER A 135 -7.06 25.18 -11.08
C SER A 135 -6.94 24.87 -9.59
N ILE A 136 -6.06 23.95 -9.21
CA ILE A 136 -5.88 23.44 -7.84
C ILE A 136 -4.39 23.36 -7.49
N LYS A 137 -4.08 23.18 -6.20
CA LYS A 137 -2.70 23.06 -5.70
C LYS A 137 -2.01 21.83 -6.31
N LEU A 138 -0.67 21.86 -6.38
CA LEU A 138 0.11 20.79 -7.01
C LEU A 138 -0.18 19.41 -6.38
N ILE A 139 -0.14 19.34 -5.04
CA ILE A 139 -0.39 18.09 -4.31
C ILE A 139 -1.80 17.56 -4.60
N ASP A 140 -2.82 18.42 -4.53
CA ASP A 140 -4.21 18.05 -4.83
C ASP A 140 -4.39 17.58 -6.27
N SER A 141 -3.70 18.23 -7.22
CA SER A 141 -3.70 17.81 -8.63
C SER A 141 -3.12 16.42 -8.81
N ILE A 142 -1.95 16.16 -8.24
CA ILE A 142 -1.30 14.84 -8.33
C ILE A 142 -2.20 13.78 -7.68
N LEU A 143 -2.77 14.06 -6.50
CA LEU A 143 -3.72 13.18 -5.82
C LEU A 143 -4.95 12.88 -6.70
N SER A 144 -5.50 13.87 -7.40
CA SER A 144 -6.64 13.66 -8.30
C SER A 144 -6.34 12.71 -9.47
N PHE A 145 -5.14 12.80 -10.05
CA PHE A 145 -4.71 11.89 -11.12
C PHE A 145 -4.51 10.46 -10.59
N MET A 146 -4.00 10.32 -9.37
CA MET A 146 -3.78 9.01 -8.74
C MET A 146 -5.07 8.34 -8.27
N LYS A 147 -6.15 9.09 -8.05
CA LYS A 147 -7.49 8.53 -7.79
C LYS A 147 -8.20 8.03 -9.04
N SER A 148 -7.66 8.27 -10.23
CA SER A 148 -8.26 7.77 -11.46
C SER A 148 -8.00 6.27 -11.63
N ASP A 149 -8.96 5.54 -12.20
CA ASP A 149 -8.84 4.10 -12.49
C ASP A 149 -7.85 3.79 -13.63
N ARG A 150 -7.09 4.79 -14.10
CA ARG A 150 -6.18 4.67 -15.24
C ARG A 150 -4.74 4.68 -14.73
N PRO A 151 -3.91 3.71 -15.18
CA PRO A 151 -2.48 3.80 -15.00
C PRO A 151 -1.97 5.13 -15.56
N SER A 152 -1.27 5.89 -14.71
CA SER A 152 -0.83 7.25 -15.03
C SER A 152 0.64 7.40 -14.67
N LEU A 153 1.44 7.93 -15.61
CA LEU A 153 2.80 8.39 -15.34
C LEU A 153 2.76 9.89 -15.07
N ILE A 154 3.12 10.29 -13.85
CA ILE A 154 3.17 11.69 -13.45
C ILE A 154 4.65 12.08 -13.28
N ILE A 155 5.08 13.08 -14.03
CA ILE A 155 6.44 13.63 -13.94
C ILE A 155 6.34 15.03 -13.34
N VAL A 156 7.00 15.22 -12.19
CA VAL A 156 7.13 16.54 -11.56
C VAL A 156 8.53 17.06 -11.86
N GLU A 157 8.63 18.01 -12.77
CA GLU A 157 9.89 18.63 -13.17
C GLU A 157 10.07 19.99 -12.51
N ALA A 158 11.25 20.21 -11.92
CA ALA A 158 11.65 21.51 -11.41
C ALA A 158 13.18 21.59 -11.30
N ALA A 159 13.74 22.80 -11.31
CA ALA A 159 15.18 23.01 -11.11
C ALA A 159 15.64 22.55 -9.70
N ALA A 160 16.95 22.42 -9.50
CA ALA A 160 17.51 22.10 -8.18
C ALA A 160 17.14 23.18 -7.15
N GLY A 161 16.80 22.77 -5.92
CA GLY A 161 16.36 23.70 -4.87
C GLY A 161 14.89 24.12 -4.91
N PHE A 162 14.14 23.83 -5.97
CA PHE A 162 12.71 24.18 -6.09
C PHE A 162 11.75 23.24 -5.35
N GLY A 163 12.21 22.55 -4.29
CA GLY A 163 11.32 21.80 -3.41
C GLY A 163 10.82 20.44 -3.94
N LYS A 164 11.41 19.84 -4.98
CA LYS A 164 11.03 18.48 -5.47
C LYS A 164 10.92 17.45 -4.35
N THR A 165 11.94 17.39 -3.50
CA THR A 165 11.97 16.49 -2.34
C THR A 165 10.86 16.84 -1.35
N SER A 166 10.66 18.13 -1.05
CA SER A 166 9.59 18.60 -0.17
C SER A 166 8.21 18.20 -0.70
N THR A 167 7.98 18.34 -2.01
CA THR A 167 6.74 17.92 -2.68
C THR A 167 6.53 16.41 -2.57
N ALA A 168 7.57 15.60 -2.73
CA ALA A 168 7.46 14.15 -2.59
C ALA A 168 7.09 13.72 -1.15
N TYR A 169 7.71 14.34 -0.14
CA TYR A 169 7.38 14.06 1.26
C TYR A 169 5.98 14.57 1.64
N GLU A 170 5.56 15.74 1.14
CA GLU A 170 4.21 16.25 1.35
C GLU A 170 3.17 15.33 0.72
N LEU A 171 3.42 14.86 -0.50
CA LEU A 171 2.57 13.88 -1.16
C LEU A 171 2.50 12.58 -0.36
N LEU A 172 3.64 12.04 0.07
CA LEU A 172 3.68 10.82 0.86
C LEU A 172 2.91 10.97 2.19
N LYS A 173 3.05 12.11 2.87
CA LYS A 173 2.28 12.40 4.09
C LYS A 173 0.79 12.47 3.83
N SER A 174 0.36 13.09 2.74
CA SER A 174 -1.06 13.16 2.37
C SER A 174 -1.69 11.77 2.18
N TYR A 175 -0.89 10.77 1.79
CA TYR A 175 -1.32 9.37 1.72
C TYR A 175 -1.44 8.65 3.06
N SER A 176 -0.69 9.05 4.09
CA SER A 176 -0.81 8.43 5.43
C SER A 176 -2.21 8.60 6.03
N THR A 177 -2.97 9.59 5.53
CA THR A 177 -4.35 9.88 5.93
C THR A 177 -5.40 9.32 4.96
N VAL A 178 -4.99 8.77 3.82
CA VAL A 178 -5.93 8.18 2.85
C VAL A 178 -6.35 6.80 3.36
N THR A 179 -7.62 6.68 3.70
CA THR A 179 -8.27 5.43 4.17
C THR A 179 -8.59 4.47 3.02
N GLU A 180 -8.56 4.96 1.78
CA GLU A 180 -8.73 4.14 0.58
C GLU A 180 -7.58 3.12 0.48
N ASN A 181 -7.85 1.97 -0.13
CA ASN A 181 -6.90 0.88 -0.32
C ASN A 181 -5.88 1.19 -1.42
N VAL A 182 -5.19 2.32 -1.25
CA VAL A 182 -4.14 2.83 -2.12
C VAL A 182 -2.86 2.94 -1.31
N ARG A 183 -1.80 2.27 -1.76
CA ARG A 183 -0.51 2.32 -1.03
C ARG A 183 0.58 2.99 -1.85
N PRO A 184 1.15 4.10 -1.35
CA PRO A 184 2.29 4.73 -1.99
C PRO A 184 3.56 3.92 -1.70
N PHE A 185 4.35 3.67 -2.74
CA PHE A 185 5.77 3.37 -2.57
C PHE A 185 6.56 4.66 -2.77
N LEU A 186 7.58 4.92 -1.96
CA LEU A 186 8.53 6.01 -2.21
C LEU A 186 9.88 5.40 -2.52
N MET A 187 10.37 5.66 -3.72
CA MET A 187 11.72 5.28 -4.15
C MET A 187 12.55 6.53 -4.39
N GLU A 188 13.65 6.69 -3.65
CA GLU A 188 14.64 7.73 -3.89
C GLU A 188 15.78 7.14 -4.72
N LEU A 189 15.76 7.36 -6.04
CA LEU A 189 16.77 6.82 -6.96
C LEU A 189 18.20 7.26 -6.61
N SER A 190 18.38 8.42 -5.99
CA SER A 190 19.69 8.91 -5.54
C SER A 190 20.35 8.02 -4.46
N LYS A 191 19.57 7.19 -3.78
CA LYS A 191 20.06 6.24 -2.76
C LYS A 191 20.26 4.83 -3.33
N ASP A 192 19.86 4.58 -4.58
CA ASP A 192 20.04 3.30 -5.25
C ASP A 192 21.31 3.32 -6.11
N ARG A 193 22.39 2.73 -5.58
CA ARG A 193 23.71 2.69 -6.24
C ARG A 193 23.76 1.79 -7.49
N THR A 194 22.67 1.11 -7.83
CA THR A 194 22.57 0.28 -9.04
C THR A 194 22.00 1.03 -10.25
N ALA A 195 21.39 2.20 -10.05
CA ALA A 195 20.80 3.02 -11.11
C ALA A 195 21.81 4.03 -11.67
N SER A 196 22.73 3.58 -12.51
CA SER A 196 23.84 4.39 -13.06
C SER A 196 23.42 5.50 -14.04
N ASN A 197 22.16 5.56 -14.50
CA ASN A 197 21.76 6.40 -15.64
C ASN A 197 20.74 7.54 -15.34
N PHE A 198 20.37 7.82 -14.10
CA PHE A 198 19.37 8.86 -13.77
C PHE A 198 19.91 9.99 -12.86
N LEU A 199 21.08 10.54 -13.21
CA LEU A 199 21.77 11.54 -12.38
C LEU A 199 21.05 12.90 -12.24
N ASN A 200 20.07 13.21 -13.10
CA ASN A 200 19.37 14.52 -13.10
C ASN A 200 17.85 14.43 -12.93
N LEU A 201 17.30 13.24 -12.70
CA LEU A 201 15.87 13.02 -12.55
C LEU A 201 15.59 12.51 -11.14
N GLY A 202 15.27 13.44 -10.24
CA GLY A 202 14.71 13.11 -8.93
C GLY A 202 13.27 12.61 -9.09
N ILE A 203 13.09 11.47 -9.76
CA ILE A 203 11.79 10.82 -9.90
C ILE A 203 11.57 9.95 -8.68
N SER A 204 10.75 10.45 -7.77
CA SER A 204 10.09 9.62 -6.76
C SER A 204 8.87 9.01 -7.43
N PHE A 205 8.96 7.75 -7.87
CA PHE A 205 7.77 7.03 -8.31
C PHE A 205 6.89 6.73 -7.10
N LEU A 206 5.65 7.19 -7.15
CA LEU A 206 4.60 6.80 -6.24
C LEU A 206 3.62 5.94 -7.04
N VAL A 207 3.78 4.62 -6.97
CA VAL A 207 2.88 3.67 -7.62
C VAL A 207 1.78 3.33 -6.63
N PRO A 208 0.52 3.74 -6.88
CA PRO A 208 -0.62 3.31 -6.08
C PRO A 208 -0.95 1.84 -6.37
N TYR A 209 -0.93 0.98 -5.35
CA TYR A 209 -1.60 -0.32 -5.42
C TYR A 209 -3.08 -0.16 -5.08
N THR A 210 -3.99 -0.54 -5.96
CA THR A 210 -5.42 -0.64 -5.69
C THR A 210 -5.82 -2.11 -5.45
N LYS A 211 -6.97 -2.33 -4.81
CA LYS A 211 -7.55 -3.68 -4.59
C LYS A 211 -7.69 -4.51 -5.86
N ASP A 212 -7.83 -3.85 -7.00
CA ASP A 212 -7.82 -4.51 -8.30
C ASP A 212 -6.37 -4.86 -8.70
N PHE A 213 -5.91 -6.05 -8.29
CA PHE A 213 -4.63 -6.69 -8.71
C PHE A 213 -4.53 -6.98 -10.23
N GLY A 214 -5.23 -6.22 -11.08
CA GLY A 214 -5.45 -6.53 -12.49
C GLY A 214 -4.37 -6.06 -13.46
N ARG A 215 -3.45 -5.15 -13.10
CA ARG A 215 -2.44 -4.64 -14.07
C ARG A 215 -1.14 -4.22 -13.40
N ILE A 216 -0.27 -5.21 -13.19
CA ILE A 216 1.16 -4.96 -13.13
C ILE A 216 1.69 -5.11 -14.56
N THR A 217 1.75 -4.01 -15.31
CA THR A 217 2.72 -3.92 -16.40
C THR A 217 4.07 -3.75 -15.72
N GLN A 218 4.90 -4.78 -15.80
CA GLN A 218 6.32 -4.68 -15.50
C GLN A 218 6.90 -3.51 -16.31
N PHE A 219 7.64 -2.63 -15.64
CA PHE A 219 8.55 -1.70 -16.31
C PHE A 219 9.81 -2.47 -16.72
#